data_AF-A0A9E5DA59-F1
#
_entry.id   AF-A0A9E5DA59-F1
#
_cell.length_a   1.000
_cell.length_b   1.000
_cell.length_c   1.000
_cell.angle_alpha   90.00
_cell.angle_beta   90.00
_cell.angle_gamma   90.00
#
_symmetry.space_group_name_H-M   'P 1'
#
loop_
_entity.id
_entity.type
_entity.pdbx_description
1 polymer ?
#
loop_
_entity_poly.entity_id
_entity_poly.type
_entity_poly.pdbx_seq_one_letter_code
_entity_poly.pdbx_strand_id
1 'polypeptide(L)'
;RNISDPPTPIFMTAAGPRMVELAGEVADGALMLVGLHPGSVAAARRRLQTGAERGNRDLDGFHTIYITPTTIDEDGARARRWPQLWFRSDQPYLKYPSDSNLIWLREAGIDLPDDFVPEKISDSQADAICDAFGLFGTPQECLERLRRAGSESGVEQVFIFPTHTQDGGYEMPTKEVEAFKDVIIPGLGS
;
A
#
# COMPACT_ATOMS: atom_id res chain seq x y z
N ARG A 1 -36.34 10.87 3.09
CA ARG A 1 -34.98 10.65 2.55
C ARG A 1 -34.14 10.09 3.69
N ASN A 2 -33.43 8.98 3.51
CA ASN A 2 -32.53 8.44 4.53
C ASN A 2 -31.24 9.25 4.49
N ILE A 3 -31.14 10.26 5.35
CA ILE A 3 -29.97 11.11 5.49
C ILE A 3 -29.48 10.90 6.92
N SER A 4 -28.23 10.49 7.08
CA SER A 4 -27.55 10.40 8.37
C SER A 4 -27.17 11.81 8.86
N ASP A 5 -27.32 12.06 10.16
CA ASP A 5 -26.82 13.28 10.82
C ASP A 5 -25.86 12.86 11.96
N PRO A 6 -24.54 13.13 11.84
CA PRO A 6 -23.89 13.80 10.71
C PRO A 6 -23.87 12.94 9.43
N PRO A 7 -23.64 13.55 8.25
CA PRO A 7 -23.50 12.81 6.99
C PRO A 7 -22.47 11.69 7.08
N THR A 8 -22.76 10.56 6.46
CA THR A 8 -21.80 9.44 6.39
C THR A 8 -20.60 9.84 5.51
N PRO A 9 -19.36 9.76 6.02
CA PRO A 9 -18.18 10.18 5.28
C PRO A 9 -17.93 9.30 4.05
N ILE A 10 -17.48 9.91 2.96
CA ILE A 10 -17.21 9.25 1.68
C ILE A 10 -15.71 9.04 1.53
N PHE A 11 -15.31 7.78 1.42
CA PHE A 11 -13.92 7.38 1.17
C PHE A 11 -13.74 6.93 -0.27
N MET A 12 -12.61 7.31 -0.88
CA MET A 12 -12.24 6.86 -2.22
C MET A 12 -11.02 5.96 -2.21
N THR A 13 -11.07 4.84 -2.93
CA THR A 13 -9.86 4.06 -3.23
C THR A 13 -9.08 4.75 -4.34
N ALA A 14 -7.76 4.86 -4.16
CA ALA A 14 -6.89 5.57 -5.08
C ALA A 14 -5.54 4.85 -5.25
N ALA A 15 -5.33 4.24 -6.42
CA ALA A 15 -4.06 3.63 -6.79
C ALA A 15 -3.26 4.48 -7.79
N GLY A 16 -3.92 5.28 -8.62
CA GLY A 16 -3.26 6.12 -9.62
C GLY A 16 -3.13 7.59 -9.20
N PRO A 17 -2.12 8.34 -9.68
CA PRO A 17 -1.91 9.74 -9.29
C PRO A 17 -3.14 10.64 -9.52
N ARG A 18 -3.87 10.44 -10.63
CA ARG A 18 -5.11 11.18 -10.91
C ARG A 18 -6.26 10.82 -9.97
N MET A 19 -6.34 9.57 -9.52
CA MET A 19 -7.32 9.15 -8.53
C MET A 19 -7.00 9.73 -7.15
N VAL A 20 -5.71 9.82 -6.80
CA VAL A 20 -5.27 10.49 -5.58
C VAL A 20 -5.63 11.98 -5.63
N GLU A 21 -5.37 12.67 -6.73
CA GLU A 21 -5.83 14.06 -6.91
C GLU A 21 -7.37 14.17 -6.83
N LEU A 22 -8.11 13.26 -7.47
CA LEU A 22 -9.57 13.28 -7.39
C LEU A 22 -10.09 13.05 -5.96
N ALA A 23 -9.46 12.16 -5.20
CA ALA A 23 -9.85 11.92 -3.81
C ALA A 23 -9.69 13.19 -2.95
N GLY A 24 -8.59 13.93 -3.12
CA GLY A 24 -8.40 15.21 -2.42
C GLY A 24 -9.41 16.29 -2.84
N GLU A 25 -9.93 16.21 -4.07
CA GLU A 25 -10.93 17.15 -4.59
C GLU A 25 -12.33 16.91 -4.00
N VAL A 26 -12.76 15.65 -3.89
CA VAL A 26 -14.18 15.34 -3.64
C VAL A 26 -14.49 14.45 -2.42
N ALA A 27 -13.51 13.79 -1.81
CA ALA A 27 -13.75 12.81 -0.74
C ALA A 27 -13.52 13.38 0.66
N ASP A 28 -13.97 12.66 1.69
CA ASP A 28 -13.65 12.92 3.12
C ASP A 28 -12.43 12.11 3.59
N GLY A 29 -12.02 11.13 2.79
CA GLY A 29 -10.83 10.33 3.03
C GLY A 29 -10.43 9.49 1.81
N ALA A 30 -9.23 8.92 1.86
CA ALA A 30 -8.70 8.06 0.81
C ALA A 30 -8.08 6.78 1.36
N LEU A 31 -8.34 5.66 0.66
CA LEU A 31 -7.60 4.41 0.79
C LEU A 31 -6.60 4.34 -0.38
N MET A 32 -5.32 4.57 -0.09
CA MET A 32 -4.29 4.80 -1.09
C MET A 32 -3.36 3.61 -1.26
N LEU A 33 -3.25 3.03 -2.46
CA LEU A 33 -2.21 2.06 -2.80
C LEU A 33 -1.03 2.81 -3.43
N VAL A 34 -0.16 3.35 -2.57
CA VAL A 34 0.96 4.23 -2.96
C VAL A 34 2.30 3.81 -2.34
N GLY A 35 2.32 2.65 -1.68
CA GLY A 35 3.45 2.17 -0.89
C GLY A 35 3.59 2.88 0.45
N LEU A 36 4.68 2.57 1.14
CA LEU A 36 5.01 3.04 2.49
C LEU A 36 6.36 3.78 2.54
N HIS A 37 7.01 3.99 1.40
CA HIS A 37 8.30 4.69 1.35
C HIS A 37 8.09 6.21 1.53
N PRO A 38 8.98 6.92 2.27
CA PRO A 38 8.81 8.36 2.50
C PRO A 38 8.64 9.19 1.21
N GLY A 39 9.39 8.84 0.17
CA GLY A 39 9.29 9.48 -1.15
C GLY A 39 7.91 9.33 -1.80
N SER A 40 7.36 8.11 -1.82
CA SER A 40 6.07 7.84 -2.45
C SER A 40 4.91 8.40 -1.62
N VAL A 41 4.98 8.30 -0.29
CA VAL A 41 4.01 8.90 0.64
C VAL A 41 3.98 10.42 0.49
N ALA A 42 5.14 11.07 0.44
CA ALA A 42 5.22 12.52 0.24
C ALA A 42 4.65 12.92 -1.13
N ALA A 43 4.92 12.15 -2.19
CA ALA A 43 4.35 12.38 -3.51
C ALA A 43 2.82 12.25 -3.54
N ALA A 44 2.27 11.21 -2.91
CA ALA A 44 0.84 11.00 -2.80
C ALA A 44 0.16 12.15 -2.02
N ARG A 45 0.74 12.61 -0.91
CA ARG A 45 0.24 13.78 -0.17
C ARG A 45 0.21 15.05 -1.00
N ARG A 46 1.26 15.33 -1.79
CA ARG A 46 1.26 16.48 -2.72
C ARG A 46 0.12 16.36 -3.75
N ARG A 47 -0.15 15.15 -4.25
CA ARG A 47 -1.26 14.90 -5.19
C ARG A 47 -2.62 15.14 -4.53
N LEU A 48 -2.83 14.69 -3.29
CA LEU A 48 -4.04 15.01 -2.53
C LEU A 48 -4.23 16.53 -2.42
N GLN A 49 -3.17 17.26 -2.07
CA GLN A 49 -3.23 18.72 -1.94
C GLN A 49 -3.59 19.41 -3.25
N THR A 50 -3.01 18.99 -4.38
CA THR A 50 -3.40 19.47 -5.71
C THR A 50 -4.90 19.23 -5.99
N GLY A 51 -5.43 18.08 -5.56
CA GLY A 51 -6.85 17.79 -5.61
C GLY A 51 -7.70 18.77 -4.81
N ALA A 52 -7.35 18.96 -3.54
CA ALA A 52 -8.04 19.86 -2.62
C ALA A 52 -8.08 21.30 -3.14
N GLU A 53 -6.97 21.78 -3.70
CA GLU A 53 -6.89 23.09 -4.34
C GLU A 53 -7.86 23.23 -5.52
N ARG A 54 -7.98 22.21 -6.38
CA ARG A 54 -8.99 22.22 -7.47
C ARG A 54 -10.41 22.22 -6.94
N GLY A 55 -10.65 21.53 -5.82
CA GLY A 55 -11.93 21.49 -5.12
C GLY A 55 -12.23 22.73 -4.28
N ASN A 56 -11.30 23.69 -4.20
CA ASN A 56 -11.37 24.86 -3.33
C ASN A 56 -11.69 24.51 -1.87
N ARG A 57 -10.97 23.51 -1.33
CA ARG A 57 -11.12 22.99 0.03
C ARG A 57 -9.77 22.75 0.69
N ASP A 58 -9.76 22.64 2.01
CA ASP A 58 -8.65 22.08 2.77
C ASP A 58 -8.84 20.55 2.97
N LEU A 59 -7.79 19.94 3.51
CA LEU A 59 -7.77 18.52 3.91
C LEU A 59 -7.85 18.37 5.43
N ASP A 60 -8.39 19.37 6.14
CA ASP A 60 -8.54 19.29 7.59
C ASP A 60 -9.58 18.21 7.93
N GLY A 61 -9.17 17.27 8.79
CA GLY A 61 -9.99 16.08 9.08
C GLY A 61 -10.04 15.04 7.95
N PHE A 62 -9.28 15.22 6.86
CA PHE A 62 -9.23 14.23 5.78
C PHE A 62 -8.49 12.96 6.22
N HIS A 63 -9.17 11.82 6.13
CA HIS A 63 -8.59 10.55 6.56
C HIS A 63 -7.71 9.92 5.48
N THR A 64 -6.44 9.66 5.81
CA THR A 64 -5.51 8.97 4.91
C THR A 64 -5.22 7.55 5.41
N ILE A 65 -5.67 6.55 4.67
CA ILE A 65 -5.45 5.13 4.94
C ILE A 65 -4.59 4.55 3.82
N TYR A 66 -3.50 3.85 4.16
CA TYR A 66 -2.63 3.23 3.15
C TYR A 66 -3.03 1.78 2.93
N ILE A 67 -3.44 1.44 1.70
CA ILE A 67 -3.63 0.04 1.29
C ILE A 67 -2.25 -0.58 1.23
N THR A 68 -2.04 -1.59 2.06
CA THR A 68 -0.71 -2.15 2.30
C THR A 68 -0.72 -3.63 1.91
N PRO A 69 -0.16 -3.96 0.74
CA PRO A 69 0.10 -5.33 0.34
C PRO A 69 0.85 -6.06 1.45
N THR A 70 0.34 -7.21 1.87
CA THR A 70 0.82 -7.90 3.06
C THR A 70 1.01 -9.39 2.79
N THR A 71 2.20 -9.91 3.11
CA THR A 71 2.52 -11.34 3.11
C THR A 71 3.27 -11.66 4.39
N ILE A 72 2.75 -12.63 5.14
CA ILE A 72 3.46 -13.17 6.29
C ILE A 72 3.98 -14.56 6.00
N ASP A 73 5.26 -14.78 6.30
CA ASP A 73 5.88 -16.10 6.26
C ASP A 73 6.95 -16.25 7.35
N GLU A 74 7.16 -17.45 7.87
CA GLU A 74 8.26 -17.76 8.80
C GLU A 74 9.64 -17.56 8.16
N ASP A 75 9.72 -17.69 6.85
CA ASP A 75 10.90 -17.39 6.03
C ASP A 75 10.70 -16.05 5.31
N GLY A 76 11.33 -15.00 5.85
CA GLY A 76 11.22 -13.65 5.32
C GLY A 76 11.65 -13.53 3.85
N ALA A 77 12.65 -14.31 3.42
CA ALA A 77 13.08 -14.32 2.02
C ALA A 77 11.98 -14.88 1.10
N ARG A 78 11.26 -15.91 1.55
CA ARG A 78 10.12 -16.45 0.80
C ARG A 78 8.98 -15.44 0.67
N ALA A 79 8.65 -14.72 1.75
CA ALA A 79 7.62 -13.68 1.73
C ALA A 79 7.96 -12.54 0.75
N ARG A 80 9.24 -12.25 0.53
CA ARG A 80 9.70 -11.15 -0.33
C ARG A 80 9.80 -11.49 -1.81
N ARG A 81 9.40 -12.69 -2.24
CA ARG A 81 9.45 -13.11 -3.65
C ARG A 81 8.31 -12.57 -4.52
N TRP A 82 7.26 -11.97 -3.94
CA TRP A 82 6.10 -11.49 -4.71
C TRP A 82 6.41 -10.58 -5.91
N PRO A 83 7.38 -9.65 -5.85
CA PRO A 83 7.80 -8.87 -7.02
C PRO A 83 8.21 -9.73 -8.23
N GLN A 84 8.77 -10.91 -7.97
CA GLN A 84 9.24 -11.87 -8.98
C GLN A 84 8.12 -12.78 -9.52
N LEU A 85 6.88 -12.59 -9.07
CA LEU A 85 5.74 -13.43 -9.43
C LEU A 85 4.76 -12.74 -10.39
N TRP A 86 3.96 -13.58 -11.03
CA TRP A 86 2.81 -13.18 -11.84
C TRP A 86 1.54 -13.18 -10.98
N PHE A 87 0.71 -12.14 -11.11
CA PHE A 87 -0.64 -12.17 -10.54
C PHE A 87 -1.53 -13.14 -11.31
N ARG A 88 -1.42 -13.11 -12.64
CA ARG A 88 -2.01 -14.04 -13.62
C ARG A 88 -1.11 -14.10 -14.86
N SER A 89 -1.42 -14.98 -15.81
CA SER A 89 -0.52 -15.34 -16.93
C SER A 89 0.00 -14.19 -17.80
N ASP A 90 -0.67 -13.05 -17.84
CA ASP A 90 -0.34 -11.86 -18.65
C ASP A 90 -0.11 -10.60 -17.80
N GLN A 91 -0.09 -10.71 -16.47
CA GLN A 91 0.01 -9.57 -15.56
C GLN A 91 1.00 -9.85 -14.42
N PRO A 92 2.15 -9.14 -14.40
CA PRO A 92 3.04 -9.12 -13.25
C PRO A 92 2.32 -8.74 -11.95
N TYR A 93 2.73 -9.32 -10.82
CA TYR A 93 2.16 -8.97 -9.52
C TYR A 93 2.26 -7.47 -9.22
N LEU A 94 3.40 -6.84 -9.51
CA LEU A 94 3.58 -5.41 -9.25
C LEU A 94 2.65 -4.53 -10.09
N LYS A 95 2.02 -5.04 -11.15
CA LYS A 95 1.04 -4.30 -11.96
C LYS A 95 -0.41 -4.57 -11.53
N TYR A 96 -0.62 -5.32 -10.45
CA TYR A 96 -1.93 -5.52 -9.84
C TYR A 96 -2.13 -4.60 -8.62
N PRO A 97 -3.30 -3.96 -8.46
CA PRO A 97 -4.42 -3.87 -9.40
C PRO A 97 -4.21 -2.81 -10.50
N SER A 98 -3.08 -2.10 -10.49
CA SER A 98 -2.77 -1.06 -11.47
C SER A 98 -1.26 -0.92 -11.72
N ASP A 99 -0.89 -0.63 -12.96
CA ASP A 99 0.47 -0.22 -13.36
C ASP A 99 0.96 1.04 -12.62
N SER A 100 0.06 1.81 -12.01
CA SER A 100 0.42 2.98 -11.19
C SER A 100 1.37 2.65 -10.03
N ASN A 101 1.42 1.39 -9.58
CA ASN A 101 2.41 0.93 -8.62
C ASN A 101 3.85 1.26 -9.07
N LEU A 102 4.16 1.16 -10.37
CA LEU A 102 5.48 1.50 -10.90
C LEU A 102 5.80 3.00 -10.78
N ILE A 103 4.78 3.87 -10.84
CA ILE A 103 4.95 5.31 -10.63
C ILE A 103 5.38 5.57 -9.18
N TRP A 104 4.74 4.91 -8.22
CA TRP A 104 5.05 5.08 -6.80
C TRP A 104 6.40 4.47 -6.42
N LEU A 105 6.77 3.35 -7.02
CA LEU A 105 8.13 2.81 -6.87
C LEU A 105 9.18 3.79 -7.41
N ARG A 106 8.91 4.46 -8.53
CA ARG A 106 9.81 5.50 -9.06
C ARG A 106 9.92 6.70 -8.12
N GLU A 107 8.84 7.14 -7.50
CA GLU A 107 8.86 8.16 -6.43
C GLU A 107 9.62 7.68 -5.17
N ALA A 108 9.74 6.37 -4.98
CA ALA A 108 10.59 5.75 -3.96
C ALA A 108 12.06 5.55 -4.41
N GLY A 109 12.43 5.98 -5.61
CA GLY A 109 13.78 5.81 -6.15
C GLY A 109 14.05 4.42 -6.74
N ILE A 110 13.01 3.61 -6.96
CA ILE A 110 13.08 2.27 -7.54
C ILE A 110 12.49 2.34 -8.94
N ASP A 111 13.36 2.42 -9.96
CA ASP A 111 12.94 2.48 -11.36
C ASP A 111 13.02 1.10 -12.01
N LEU A 112 11.87 0.58 -12.43
CA LEU A 112 11.72 -0.64 -13.23
C LEU A 112 11.25 -0.25 -14.64
N PRO A 113 11.74 -0.92 -15.70
CA PRO A 113 11.17 -0.78 -17.04
C PRO A 113 9.68 -1.12 -17.02
N ASP A 114 8.86 -0.43 -17.80
CA ASP A 114 7.41 -0.70 -17.87
C ASP A 114 7.11 -2.12 -18.41
N ASP A 115 8.03 -2.72 -19.15
CA ASP A 115 7.97 -4.07 -19.74
C ASP A 115 8.86 -5.09 -19.03
N PHE A 116 9.18 -4.86 -17.75
CA PHE A 116 9.97 -5.81 -16.95
C PHE A 116 9.38 -7.22 -16.95
N VAL A 117 10.28 -8.20 -16.83
CA VAL A 117 9.93 -9.62 -16.65
C VAL A 117 10.11 -9.97 -15.17
N PRO A 118 9.07 -10.41 -14.44
CA PRO A 118 9.15 -10.67 -12.99
C PRO A 118 10.34 -11.54 -12.58
N GLU A 119 10.59 -12.62 -13.32
CA GLU A 119 11.65 -13.59 -13.05
C GLU A 119 13.07 -13.00 -13.18
N LYS A 120 13.21 -11.81 -13.76
CA LYS A 120 14.49 -11.11 -13.88
C LYS A 120 14.75 -10.11 -12.75
N ILE A 121 13.78 -9.87 -11.88
CA ILE A 121 13.99 -9.05 -10.68
C ILE A 121 14.91 -9.84 -9.74
N SER A 122 16.06 -9.27 -9.39
CA SER A 122 16.98 -9.91 -8.45
C SER A 122 16.40 -9.92 -7.04
N ASP A 123 16.90 -10.81 -6.18
CA ASP A 123 16.46 -10.86 -4.78
C ASP A 123 16.66 -9.52 -4.06
N SER A 124 17.79 -8.83 -4.32
CA SER A 124 18.04 -7.49 -3.78
C SER A 124 17.07 -6.42 -4.28
N GLN A 125 16.61 -6.52 -5.53
CA GLN A 125 15.57 -5.63 -6.05
C GLN A 125 14.21 -5.96 -5.43
N ALA A 126 13.88 -7.24 -5.30
CA ALA A 126 12.65 -7.69 -4.65
C ALA A 126 12.59 -7.23 -3.19
N ASP A 127 13.69 -7.32 -2.45
CA ASP A 127 13.81 -6.80 -1.09
C ASP A 127 13.53 -5.30 -1.01
N ALA A 128 14.14 -4.51 -1.89
CA ALA A 128 13.93 -3.06 -1.95
C ALA A 128 12.49 -2.69 -2.33
N ILE A 129 11.90 -3.41 -3.30
CA ILE A 129 10.51 -3.21 -3.73
C ILE A 129 9.56 -3.54 -2.57
N CYS A 130 9.71 -4.69 -1.93
CA CYS A 130 8.90 -5.09 -0.79
C CYS A 130 9.00 -4.08 0.35
N ASP A 131 10.20 -3.58 0.64
CA ASP A 131 10.42 -2.56 1.66
C ASP A 131 9.71 -1.24 1.33
N ALA A 132 9.73 -0.81 0.07
CA ALA A 132 9.03 0.41 -0.34
C ALA A 132 7.50 0.24 -0.44
N PHE A 133 7.04 -0.96 -0.79
CA PHE A 133 5.68 -1.20 -1.27
C PHE A 133 4.69 -1.63 -0.19
N GLY A 134 5.12 -2.42 0.80
CA GLY A 134 4.18 -2.98 1.78
C GLY A 134 4.84 -3.75 2.93
N LEU A 135 4.17 -4.79 3.40
CA LEU A 135 4.58 -5.64 4.52
C LEU A 135 4.88 -7.04 4.01
N PHE A 136 6.17 -7.37 3.87
CA PHE A 136 6.61 -8.66 3.37
C PHE A 136 7.71 -9.18 4.28
N GLY A 137 7.46 -10.31 4.94
CA GLY A 137 8.45 -10.92 5.81
C GLY A 137 7.83 -11.77 6.91
N THR A 138 8.64 -11.98 7.94
CA THR A 138 8.21 -12.50 9.23
C THR A 138 7.31 -11.51 9.97
N PRO A 139 6.52 -11.97 10.95
CA PRO A 139 5.71 -11.08 11.78
C PRO A 139 6.50 -9.92 12.40
N GLN A 140 7.72 -10.18 12.86
CA GLN A 140 8.62 -9.17 13.43
C GLN A 140 9.10 -8.17 12.38
N GLU A 141 9.50 -8.62 11.19
CA GLU A 141 9.91 -7.71 10.12
C GLU A 141 8.77 -6.79 9.67
N CYS A 142 7.54 -7.32 9.59
CA CYS A 142 6.35 -6.52 9.25
C CYS A 142 5.98 -5.52 10.36
N LEU A 143 6.14 -5.88 11.63
CA LEU A 143 6.01 -4.95 12.76
C LEU A 143 7.02 -3.79 12.65
N GLU A 144 8.30 -4.10 12.46
CA GLU A 144 9.35 -3.08 12.32
C GLU A 144 9.10 -2.19 11.10
N ARG A 145 8.61 -2.77 10.01
CA ARG A 145 8.24 -2.00 8.81
C ARG A 145 7.12 -1.01 9.07
N LEU A 146 6.09 -1.39 9.84
CA LEU A 146 5.01 -0.49 10.26
C LEU A 146 5.51 0.62 11.17
N ARG A 147 6.38 0.31 12.14
CA ARG A 147 7.01 1.32 13.01
C ARG A 147 7.76 2.36 12.21
N ARG A 148 8.57 1.94 11.23
CA ARG A 148 9.26 2.86 10.30
C ARG A 148 8.29 3.67 9.44
N ALA A 149 7.19 3.07 8.96
CA ALA A 149 6.17 3.83 8.21
C ALA A 149 5.59 4.97 9.06
N GLY A 150 5.34 4.71 10.35
CA GLY A 150 4.91 5.73 11.31
C GLY A 150 5.98 6.81 11.52
N SER A 151 7.22 6.43 11.86
CA SER A 151 8.26 7.39 12.23
C SER A 151 8.84 8.18 11.05
N GLU A 152 9.03 7.56 9.89
CA GLU A 152 9.69 8.17 8.73
C GLU A 152 8.70 8.88 7.80
N SER A 153 7.45 8.43 7.77
CA SER A 153 6.43 8.90 6.80
C SER A 153 5.16 9.44 7.47
N GLY A 154 5.00 9.34 8.79
CA GLY A 154 3.78 9.74 9.49
C GLY A 154 2.56 8.94 9.03
N VAL A 155 2.74 7.64 8.73
CA VAL A 155 1.63 6.73 8.41
C VAL A 155 0.96 6.30 9.71
N GLU A 156 -0.30 6.67 9.90
CA GLU A 156 -1.08 6.36 11.11
C GLU A 156 -2.11 5.26 10.90
N GLN A 157 -2.60 5.08 9.66
CA GLN A 157 -3.65 4.13 9.32
C GLN A 157 -3.26 3.30 8.11
N VAL A 158 -3.36 1.98 8.25
CA VAL A 158 -3.14 1.02 7.18
C VAL A 158 -4.36 0.13 7.00
N PHE A 159 -4.66 -0.21 5.75
CA PHE A 159 -5.60 -1.25 5.37
C PHE A 159 -4.81 -2.46 4.90
N ILE A 160 -4.94 -3.58 5.61
CA ILE A 160 -4.20 -4.79 5.31
C ILE A 160 -4.80 -5.44 4.07
N PHE A 161 -3.98 -5.61 3.04
CA PHE A 161 -4.37 -6.22 1.78
C PHE A 161 -3.51 -7.45 1.50
N PRO A 162 -3.96 -8.65 1.93
CA PRO A 162 -3.21 -9.88 1.73
C PRO A 162 -2.90 -10.10 0.25
N THR A 163 -1.63 -10.36 -0.01
CA THR A 163 -1.16 -10.68 -1.37
C THR A 163 -1.73 -11.99 -1.85
N HIS A 164 -2.13 -12.03 -3.11
CA HIS A 164 -2.71 -13.20 -3.72
C HIS A 164 -2.41 -13.20 -5.22
N THR A 165 -2.45 -14.39 -5.82
CA THR A 165 -2.63 -14.54 -7.27
C THR A 165 -4.12 -14.43 -7.60
N GLN A 166 -4.47 -14.35 -8.89
CA GLN A 166 -5.87 -14.33 -9.31
C GLN A 166 -6.67 -15.53 -8.75
N ASP A 167 -6.06 -16.72 -8.71
CA ASP A 167 -6.71 -17.93 -8.22
C ASP A 167 -6.76 -17.99 -6.68
N GLY A 168 -5.75 -17.42 -6.01
CA GLY A 168 -5.65 -17.41 -4.55
C GLY A 168 -6.46 -16.31 -3.85
N GLY A 169 -7.16 -15.44 -4.59
CA GLY A 169 -7.83 -14.24 -4.04
C GLY A 169 -8.97 -14.52 -3.03
N TYR A 170 -9.45 -15.76 -2.94
CA TYR A 170 -10.46 -16.19 -1.97
C TYR A 170 -9.90 -17.05 -0.84
N GLU A 171 -8.59 -17.28 -0.79
CA GLU A 171 -7.95 -17.97 0.32
C GLU A 171 -7.99 -17.10 1.58
N MET A 172 -8.34 -17.70 2.71
CA MET A 172 -8.37 -16.99 3.98
C MET A 172 -6.93 -16.66 4.42
N PRO A 173 -6.63 -15.39 4.76
CA PRO A 173 -5.29 -14.93 5.11
C PRO A 173 -4.95 -15.26 6.58
N THR A 174 -4.98 -16.55 6.93
CA THR A 174 -4.85 -17.00 8.32
C THR A 174 -3.51 -16.58 8.94
N LYS A 175 -2.41 -16.67 8.16
CA LYS A 175 -1.07 -16.26 8.64
C LYS A 175 -1.02 -14.78 8.98
N GLU A 176 -1.59 -13.93 8.15
CA GLU A 176 -1.67 -12.50 8.38
C GLU A 176 -2.52 -12.22 9.62
N VAL A 177 -3.70 -12.83 9.75
CA VAL A 177 -4.58 -12.64 10.90
C VAL A 177 -3.90 -13.04 12.21
N GLU A 178 -3.24 -14.21 12.24
CA GLU A 178 -2.49 -14.71 13.41
C GLU A 178 -1.32 -13.79 13.75
N ALA A 179 -0.53 -13.37 12.76
CA ALA A 179 0.60 -12.46 12.99
C ALA A 179 0.16 -11.10 13.51
N PHE A 180 -0.95 -10.55 13.00
CA PHE A 180 -1.49 -9.29 13.50
C PHE A 180 -1.95 -9.41 14.95
N LYS A 181 -2.66 -10.50 15.27
CA LYS A 181 -3.15 -10.78 16.62
C LYS A 181 -2.02 -11.01 17.62
N ASP A 182 -1.05 -11.86 17.28
CA ASP A 182 -0.12 -12.43 18.26
C ASP A 182 1.21 -11.66 18.34
N VAL A 183 1.58 -10.89 17.30
CA VAL A 183 2.87 -10.18 17.23
C VAL A 183 2.71 -8.69 16.93
N ILE A 184 2.06 -8.33 15.82
CA ILE A 184 2.13 -6.96 15.29
C ILE A 184 1.31 -5.98 16.15
N ILE A 185 0.03 -6.25 16.41
CA ILE A 185 -0.80 -5.34 17.22
C ILE A 185 -0.24 -5.21 18.65
N PRO A 186 0.13 -6.30 19.36
CA PRO A 186 0.78 -6.19 20.67
C PRO A 186 2.09 -5.40 20.61
N GLY A 187 2.88 -5.57 19.56
CA GLY A 187 4.15 -4.87 19.38
C GLY A 187 4.01 -3.38 19.09
N LEU A 188 2.96 -2.94 18.40
CA LEU A 188 2.74 -1.52 18.12
C LEU A 188 2.46 -0.68 19.36
N GLY A 189 1.97 -1.31 20.45
CA GLY A 189 1.73 -0.66 21.74
C GLY A 189 2.96 -0.56 22.66
N SER A 190 4.09 -1.15 22.25
CA SER A 190 5.38 -1.13 22.99
C SER A 190 6.38 -0.17 22.36
#